data_AF-A0A969IYE0-F1
#
_entry.id   AF-A0A969IYE0-F1
#
_cell.length_a   1.000
_cell.length_b   1.000
_cell.length_c   1.000
_cell.angle_alpha   90.00
_cell.angle_beta   90.00
_cell.angle_gamma   90.00
#
_symmetry.space_group_name_H-M   'P 1'
#
loop_
_entity.id
_entity.type
_entity.pdbx_description
1 polymer ?
#
loop_
_entity_poly.entity_id
_entity_poly.type
_entity_poly.pdbx_seq_one_letter_code
_entity_poly.pdbx_strand_id
1 'polypeptide(L)' 'MLKRSNLDTSQLMRRAEDLVNAASNRYRITVQVANRAQRRRFEEFDNVDDPKMKPVIRAIFEMSDELTQPEIIGE' A
#
# COMPACT_ATOMS: atom_id res chain seq x y z
N MET A 1 -20.45 -15.24 -3.27
CA MET A 1 -19.92 -14.02 -3.91
C MET A 1 -19.33 -13.14 -2.81
N LEU A 2 -18.02 -13.18 -2.61
CA LEU A 2 -17.35 -12.45 -1.52
C LEU A 2 -17.65 -10.95 -1.66
N LYS A 3 -18.21 -10.36 -0.62
CA LYS A 3 -18.50 -8.93 -0.52
C LYS A 3 -17.19 -8.19 -0.77
N ARG A 4 -17.06 -7.51 -1.92
CA ARG A 4 -16.01 -6.51 -2.13
C ARG A 4 -16.11 -5.58 -0.92
N SER A 5 -15.11 -5.60 -0.04
CA SER A 5 -15.01 -4.59 1.00
C SER A 5 -15.18 -3.25 0.31
N ASN A 6 -16.16 -2.45 0.74
CA ASN A 6 -16.38 -1.11 0.19
C ASN A 6 -15.12 -0.30 0.48
N LEU A 7 -14.18 -0.34 -0.47
CA LEU A 7 -12.90 0.30 -0.34
C LEU A 7 -13.16 1.79 -0.51
N ASP A 8 -12.86 2.56 0.53
CA ASP A 8 -12.98 4.01 0.49
C ASP A 8 -11.95 4.55 -0.50
N THR A 9 -12.41 4.85 -1.71
CA THR A 9 -11.57 5.37 -2.79
C THR A 9 -11.06 6.76 -2.47
N SER A 10 -11.80 7.58 -1.71
CA SER A 10 -11.36 8.90 -1.29
C SER A 10 -10.17 8.80 -0.34
N GLN A 11 -10.21 7.86 0.60
CA GLN A 11 -9.09 7.59 1.48
C GLN A 11 -7.85 7.09 0.71
N LEU A 12 -8.04 6.19 -0.25
CA LEU A 12 -6.94 5.70 -1.11
C LEU A 12 -6.28 6.84 -1.87
N MET A 13 -7.07 7.73 -2.49
CA MET A 13 -6.55 8.85 -3.27
C MET A 13 -5.75 9.81 -2.39
N ARG A 14 -6.27 10.13 -1.21
CA ARG A 14 -5.56 10.99 -0.23
C ARG A 14 -4.22 10.40 0.18
N ARG A 15 -4.17 9.10 0.51
CA ARG A 15 -2.91 8.44 0.90
C ARG A 15 -1.89 8.36 -0.24
N ALA A 16 -2.36 8.16 -1.47
CA ALA A 16 -1.50 8.21 -2.65
C ALA A 16 -0.92 9.62 -2.86
N GLU A 17 -1.72 10.66 -2.64
CA GLU A 17 -1.29 12.04 -2.70
C GLU A 17 -0.25 12.37 -1.62
N ASP A 18 -0.46 11.92 -0.38
CA ASP A 18 0.51 12.10 0.72
C ASP A 18 1.88 11.50 0.37
N LEU A 19 1.91 10.29 -0.22
CA LEU A 19 3.14 9.65 -0.68
C LEU A 19 3.85 10.45 -1.78
N VAL A 20 3.09 10.96 -2.75
CA VAL A 20 3.65 11.74 -3.86
C VAL A 20 4.17 13.10 -3.37
N ASN A 21 3.48 13.74 -2.42
CA ASN A 21 3.86 15.03 -1.86
C ASN A 21 5.05 14.94 -0.90
N ALA A 22 5.16 13.87 -0.13
CA ALA A 22 6.31 13.62 0.75
C ALA A 22 7.58 13.21 -0.03
N ALA A 23 7.44 12.72 -1.26
CA ALA A 23 8.56 12.26 -2.07
C ALA A 23 9.24 13.41 -2.83
N SER A 24 10.56 13.53 -2.67
CA SER A 24 11.38 14.43 -3.49
C SER A 24 11.46 14.03 -4.97
N ASN A 25 11.05 12.80 -5.31
CA ASN A 25 11.01 12.30 -6.68
C ASN A 25 9.79 11.38 -6.88
N ARG A 26 8.85 11.83 -7.73
CA ARG A 26 7.59 11.13 -8.02
C ARG A 26 7.80 9.77 -8.71
N TYR A 27 8.82 9.64 -9.56
CA TYR A 27 9.13 8.37 -10.21
C TYR A 27 9.64 7.36 -9.20
N ARG A 28 10.52 7.79 -8.29
CA ARG A 28 11.12 6.90 -7.28
C ARG A 28 10.04 6.32 -6.36
N ILE A 29 9.12 7.15 -5.86
CA ILE A 29 8.03 6.66 -4.99
C ILE A 29 7.08 5.72 -5.74
N THR A 30 6.77 6.00 -7.01
CA THR A 30 5.94 5.12 -7.84
C THR A 30 6.57 3.73 -7.99
N VAL A 31 7.89 3.68 -8.26
CA VAL A 31 8.65 2.42 -8.35
C VAL A 31 8.69 1.69 -7.00
N GLN A 32 8.84 2.42 -5.89
CA GLN A 32 8.81 1.82 -4.55
C GLN A 32 7.47 1.19 -4.21
N VAL A 33 6.35 1.87 -4.52
CA VAL A 33 4.99 1.32 -4.36
C VAL A 33 4.81 0.07 -5.22
N ALA A 34 5.28 0.09 -6.48
CA ALA A 34 5.18 -1.04 -7.39
C ALA A 34 5.98 -2.26 -6.90
N ASN A 35 7.24 -2.07 -6.52
CA ASN A 35 8.09 -3.13 -5.93
C ASN A 35 7.47 -3.67 -4.63
N ARG A 36 6.95 -2.75 -3.81
CA ARG A 36 6.01 -2.93 -2.70
C ARG A 36 4.98 -4.03 -2.95
N ALA A 37 4.10 -3.70 -3.89
CA ALA A 37 2.96 -4.50 -4.28
C ALA A 37 3.38 -5.84 -4.91
N GLN A 38 4.45 -5.84 -5.70
CA GLN A 38 4.96 -7.05 -6.35
C GLN A 38 5.42 -8.09 -5.32
N ARG A 39 6.18 -7.69 -4.29
CA ARG A 39 6.61 -8.60 -3.21
C ARG A 39 5.42 -9.23 -2.49
N ARG A 40 4.43 -8.42 -2.11
CA ARG A 40 3.20 -8.94 -1.47
C ARG A 40 2.42 -9.91 -2.34
N ARG A 41 2.41 -9.73 -3.67
CA ARG A 41 1.76 -10.69 -4.58
C ARG A 41 2.42 -12.08 -4.52
N PHE A 42 3.72 -12.15 -4.26
CA PHE A 42 4.43 -13.42 -4.09
C PHE A 42 4.25 -13.98 -2.67
N GLU A 43 4.28 -13.14 -1.63
CA GLU A 43 4.06 -13.56 -0.24
C GLU A 43 2.61 -14.03 0.02
N GLU A 44 1.62 -13.42 -0.63
CA GLU A 44 0.21 -13.82 -0.55
C GLU A 44 -0.09 -15.06 -1.40
N PHE A 45 0.78 -15.43 -2.37
CA PHE A 45 0.61 -16.65 -3.16
C PHE A 45 0.74 -17.92 -2.32
N ASP A 46 1.55 -17.86 -1.25
CA ASP A 46 1.73 -18.96 -0.30
C ASP A 46 0.59 -19.01 0.77
N ASN A 47 -0.29 -18.00 0.81
CA ASN A 47 -1.46 -18.00 1.68
C ASN A 47 -2.67 -18.57 0.94
N VAL A 48 -3.29 -19.60 1.53
CA VAL A 48 -4.48 -20.28 0.97
C VAL A 48 -5.75 -19.41 1.07
N ASP A 49 -5.70 -18.33 1.85
CA ASP A 49 -6.80 -17.39 1.99
C ASP A 49 -6.81 -16.34 0.86
N ASP A 50 -7.99 -16.14 0.27
CA ASP A 50 -8.23 -15.20 -0.82
C ASP A 50 -7.87 -13.75 -0.38
N PRO A 51 -6.94 -13.06 -1.07
CA PRO A 51 -6.46 -11.76 -0.62
C PRO A 51 -7.60 -10.73 -0.62
N LYS A 52 -7.91 -10.20 0.57
CA LYS A 52 -9.02 -9.25 0.80
C LYS A 52 -8.82 -7.90 0.10
N MET A 53 -7.61 -7.60 -0.39
CA MET A 53 -7.26 -6.31 -1.00
C MET A 53 -6.21 -6.49 -2.09
N LYS A 54 -6.30 -5.68 -3.16
CA LYS A 54 -5.26 -5.68 -4.21
C LYS A 54 -3.91 -5.25 -3.62
N PRO A 55 -2.79 -5.94 -3.94
CA PRO A 55 -1.47 -5.64 -3.37
C PRO A 55 -1.00 -4.19 -3.53
N VAL A 56 -1.40 -3.52 -4.62
CA VAL A 56 -1.08 -2.10 -4.88
C VAL A 56 -1.78 -1.18 -3.89
N ILE A 57 -3.06 -1.45 -3.60
CA ILE A 57 -3.83 -0.64 -2.64
C ILE A 57 -3.20 -0.82 -1.26
N ARG A 58 -2.95 -2.07 -0.86
CA ARG A 58 -2.28 -2.40 0.40
C ARG A 58 -0.92 -1.70 0.52
N ALA A 59 -0.12 -1.65 -0.56
CA ALA A 59 1.16 -0.96 -0.57
C ALA A 59 1.03 0.55 -0.31
N ILE A 60 0.02 1.20 -0.91
CA ILE A 60 -0.24 2.63 -0.70
C ILE A 60 -0.60 2.90 0.77
N PHE A 61 -1.46 2.07 1.37
CA PHE A 61 -1.83 2.22 2.78
C PHE A 61 -0.63 2.04 3.71
N GLU A 62 0.09 0.92 3.60
CA GLU A 62 1.22 0.64 4.50
C GLU A 62 2.35 1.66 4.35
N MET A 63 2.69 2.05 3.12
CA MET A 63 3.70 3.09 2.87
C MET A 63 3.26 4.47 3.40
N SER A 64 1.98 4.79 3.31
CA SER A 64 1.42 6.03 3.86
C SER A 64 1.41 6.02 5.39
N ASP A 65 1.09 4.88 6.00
CA ASP A 65 1.14 4.71 7.46
C ASP A 65 2.58 4.86 7.98
N GLU A 66 3.57 4.25 7.30
CA GLU A 66 5.01 4.41 7.61
C GLU A 66 5.47 5.89 7.60
N LEU A 67 4.89 6.73 6.74
CA LEU A 67 5.19 8.18 6.70
C LEU A 67 4.57 8.94 7.88
N THR A 68 3.42 8.50 8.38
CA THR A 68 2.65 9.21 9.42
C THR A 68 2.95 8.72 10.83
N GLN A 69 3.47 7.49 10.97
CA GLN A 69 3.84 6.85 12.23
C GLN A 69 5.23 6.21 12.13
N PRO A 70 6.30 7.02 12.10
CA PRO A 70 7.68 6.51 12.03
C PRO A 70 8.11 5.74 13.29
N GLU A 71 7.36 5.87 14.39
CA GLU A 71 7.65 5.33 15.72
C GLU A 71 7.50 3.80 15.83
N ILE A 72 6.98 3.11 14.80
CA ILE A 72 6.82 1.65 14.78
C ILE A 72 8.10 0.94 14.28
N ILE A 73 9.10 1.68 13.78
CA ILE A 73 10.40 1.15 13.33
C ILE A 73 11.46 1.29 14.44
N GLY A 74 11.15 0.81 15.65
CA GLY A 74 12.03 0.93 16.82
C GLY A 74 11.79 -0.12 17.90
N GLU A 75 12.14 -1.38 17.61
CA GLU A 75 13.10 -2.27 18.31
C GLU A 75 13.22 -3.60 17.53
#